data_AF-A0A183LK74-F1
#
_entry.id   AF-A0A183LK74-F1
#
_cell.length_a   1.000
_cell.length_b   1.000
_cell.length_c   1.000
_cell.angle_alpha   90.00
_cell.angle_beta   90.00
_cell.angle_gamma   90.00
#
_symmetry.space_group_name_H-M   'P 1'
#
loop_
_entity.id
_entity.type
_entity.pdbx_description
1 polymer ?
#
loop_
_entity_poly.entity_id
_entity_poly.type
_entity_poly.pdbx_seq_one_letter_code
_entity_poly.pdbx_strand_id
1 'polypeptide(L)'
;MSIRSVLRTQLDTSPSTLKSKHVGCASEAQLYTRLQNMSSDITDFSTNVKLLQAKFSEREHPPQFDFGLSRQQFPLSSEEELQNLDTGLQQKETKDRFIAMVTRLMDNDPKTSMRYVLSYLMTPEVASNFMLLGISSKRALQKCRFYGCIRSNLYLLFKLQVP
;
A
#
# COMPACT_ATOMS: atom_id res chain seq x y z
N MET A 1 -33.68 34.23 4.80
CA MET A 1 -33.19 34.38 6.19
C MET A 1 -32.09 35.44 6.18
N SER A 2 -32.27 36.52 6.96
CA SER A 2 -31.61 37.82 6.78
C SER A 2 -30.28 37.96 7.51
N ILE A 3 -29.36 38.66 6.84
CA ILE A 3 -28.14 39.31 7.35
C ILE A 3 -28.55 40.42 8.34
N ARG A 4 -27.69 40.70 9.34
CA ARG A 4 -27.80 41.70 10.43
C ARG A 4 -28.51 41.20 11.69
N SER A 5 -27.72 40.94 12.74
CA SER A 5 -28.02 41.32 14.12
C SER A 5 -27.34 40.37 15.12
N VAL A 6 -26.03 40.53 15.33
CA VAL A 6 -25.46 40.49 16.68
C VAL A 6 -24.33 41.53 16.72
N LEU A 7 -24.75 42.76 17.05
CA LEU A 7 -24.03 43.84 17.77
C LEU A 7 -22.51 43.66 17.89
N ARG A 8 -21.62 44.49 17.31
CA ARG A 8 -21.52 45.96 17.45
C ARG A 8 -21.86 46.46 18.87
N THR A 9 -20.88 46.38 19.75
CA THR A 9 -20.72 47.32 20.86
C THR A 9 -19.25 47.74 20.95
N GLN A 10 -19.00 49.00 20.57
CA GLN A 10 -18.05 49.96 21.15
C GLN A 10 -16.62 49.44 21.40
N LEU A 11 -15.62 49.73 20.57
CA LEU A 11 -14.99 51.04 20.38
C LEU A 11 -14.99 51.91 21.66
N ASP A 12 -14.17 51.54 22.64
CA ASP A 12 -13.53 52.51 23.51
C ASP A 12 -12.01 52.26 23.52
N THR A 13 -11.29 53.32 23.18
CA THR A 13 -9.86 53.32 22.92
C THR A 13 -9.20 53.90 24.15
N SER A 14 -8.23 53.21 24.74
CA SER A 14 -7.23 53.83 25.61
C SER A 14 -5.85 53.25 25.28
N PRO A 15 -4.83 54.11 25.06
CA PRO A 15 -3.57 53.71 24.45
C PRO A 15 -2.66 53.09 25.50
N SER A 16 -2.59 51.76 25.56
CA SER A 16 -1.49 51.11 26.26
C SER A 16 -0.30 51.02 25.30
N THR A 17 0.62 51.97 25.44
CA THR A 17 1.93 51.96 24.78
C THR A 17 2.77 50.84 25.38
N LEU A 18 2.49 49.58 25.03
CA LEU A 18 3.46 48.51 25.17
C LEU A 18 4.26 48.43 23.88
N LYS A 19 5.41 49.11 23.89
CA LYS A 19 6.44 49.08 22.86
C LYS A 19 6.99 47.64 22.74
N SER A 20 6.24 46.76 22.10
CA SER A 20 6.71 45.42 21.74
C SER A 20 7.62 45.54 20.53
N LYS A 21 8.91 45.37 20.79
CA LYS A 21 9.99 45.43 19.80
C LYS A 21 9.77 44.34 18.76
N HIS A 22 9.37 44.74 17.55
CA HIS A 22 9.86 44.26 16.25
C HIS A 22 10.40 42.80 16.18
N VAL A 23 9.57 41.78 16.47
CA VAL A 23 9.84 40.37 16.10
C VAL A 23 8.52 39.59 15.86
N GLY A 24 7.44 40.25 15.40
CA GLY A 24 6.12 39.61 15.25
C GLY A 24 5.75 39.21 13.82
N CYS A 25 6.13 40.01 12.84
CA CYS A 25 5.62 39.88 11.47
C CYS A 25 6.40 38.84 10.63
N ALA A 26 7.71 38.74 10.86
CA ALA A 26 8.57 37.77 10.17
C ALA A 26 8.28 36.31 10.58
N SER A 27 7.85 36.08 11.83
CA SER A 27 7.54 34.75 12.35
C SER A 27 6.18 34.22 11.86
N GLU A 28 5.15 35.07 11.79
CA GLU A 28 3.83 34.67 11.28
C GLU A 28 3.89 34.33 9.78
N ALA A 29 4.57 35.16 8.98
CA ALA A 29 4.73 34.90 7.55
C ALA A 29 5.50 33.59 7.30
N GLN A 30 6.57 33.33 8.07
CA GLN A 30 7.32 32.08 7.98
C GLN A 30 6.48 30.86 8.39
N LEU A 31 5.67 30.96 9.44
CA LEU A 31 4.76 29.89 9.85
C LEU A 31 3.71 29.62 8.78
N TYR A 32 3.12 30.67 8.20
CA TYR A 32 2.15 30.55 7.13
C TYR A 32 2.74 29.83 5.91
N THR A 33 3.94 30.22 5.47
CA THR A 33 4.65 29.54 4.36
C THR A 33 4.92 28.08 4.68
N ARG A 34 5.35 27.74 5.90
CA ARG A 34 5.59 26.34 6.29
C ARG A 34 4.30 25.51 6.26
N LEU A 35 3.19 26.06 6.75
CA LEU A 35 1.89 25.40 6.70
C LEU A 35 1.40 25.18 5.26
N GLN A 36 1.62 26.14 4.37
CA GLN A 36 1.28 25.99 2.95
C GLN A 36 2.13 24.91 2.27
N ASN A 37 3.43 24.86 2.54
CA ASN A 37 4.30 23.82 2.01
C ASN A 37 3.87 22.43 2.49
N MET A 38 3.62 22.28 3.80
CA MET A 38 3.11 21.02 4.36
C MET A 38 1.76 20.63 3.76
N SER A 39 0.86 21.60 3.57
CA SER A 39 -0.45 21.35 2.94
C SER A 39 -0.31 20.89 1.48
N SER A 40 0.65 21.47 0.75
CA SER A 40 0.99 21.04 -0.61
C SER A 40 1.51 19.61 -0.61
N ASP A 41 2.49 19.31 0.23
CA ASP A 41 3.10 17.97 0.34
C ASP A 41 2.06 16.91 0.69
N ILE A 42 1.12 17.22 1.60
CA ILE A 42 0.02 16.32 1.97
C ILE A 42 -0.93 16.09 0.78
N THR A 43 -1.19 17.13 -0.02
CA THR A 43 -2.07 17.05 -1.19
C THR A 43 -1.44 16.22 -2.31
N ASP A 44 -0.15 16.42 -2.56
CA ASP A 44 0.62 15.64 -3.54
C ASP A 44 0.69 14.17 -3.13
N PHE A 45 0.94 13.90 -1.85
CA PHE A 45 0.89 12.55 -1.30
C PHE A 45 -0.50 11.92 -1.46
N SER A 46 -1.57 12.64 -1.12
CA SER A 46 -2.95 12.16 -1.27
C SER A 46 -3.28 11.82 -2.73
N THR A 47 -2.82 12.64 -3.66
CA THR A 47 -2.99 12.41 -5.10
C THR A 47 -2.26 11.14 -5.55
N ASN A 48 -1.03 10.94 -5.08
CA ASN A 48 -0.25 9.73 -5.37
C ASN A 48 -0.91 8.47 -4.80
N VAL A 49 -1.48 8.53 -3.58
CA VAL A 49 -2.23 7.41 -2.99
C VAL A 49 -3.47 7.06 -3.81
N LYS A 50 -4.24 8.06 -4.25
CA LYS A 50 -5.41 7.85 -5.12
C LYS A 50 -5.03 7.23 -6.47
N LEU A 51 -3.94 7.69 -7.07
CA LEU A 51 -3.43 7.15 -8.33
C LEU A 51 -3.00 5.69 -8.17
N LEU A 52 -2.30 5.35 -7.09
CA LEU A 52 -1.94 3.98 -6.76
C LEU A 52 -3.19 3.11 -6.59
N GLN A 53 -4.21 3.58 -5.85
CA GLN A 53 -5.47 2.87 -5.67
C GLN A 53 -6.16 2.56 -7.01
N ALA A 54 -6.25 3.56 -7.90
CA ALA A 54 -6.81 3.37 -9.24
C ALA A 54 -6.04 2.32 -10.06
N LYS A 55 -4.69 2.33 -9.99
CA LYS A 55 -3.83 1.34 -10.66
C LYS A 55 -4.00 -0.08 -10.11
N PHE A 56 -4.41 -0.24 -8.85
CA PHE A 56 -4.76 -1.54 -8.30
C PHE A 56 -6.17 -1.98 -8.72
N SER A 57 -7.12 -1.04 -8.85
CA SER A 57 -8.49 -1.32 -9.31
C SER A 57 -8.61 -1.63 -10.80
N GLU A 58 -7.72 -1.09 -11.65
CA GLU A 58 -7.66 -1.35 -13.11
C GLU A 58 -7.21 -2.77 -13.46
N ARG A 59 -6.78 -3.59 -12.49
CA ARG A 59 -6.49 -5.00 -12.74
C ARG A 59 -7.81 -5.72 -13.00
N GLU A 60 -8.16 -5.87 -14.27
CA GLU A 60 -9.22 -6.77 -14.73
C GLU A 60 -9.11 -8.12 -14.02
N HIS A 61 -10.28 -8.70 -13.73
CA HIS A 61 -10.46 -9.88 -12.87
C HIS A 61 -9.27 -10.85 -12.96
N PRO A 62 -8.53 -11.06 -11.86
CA PRO A 62 -7.41 -11.99 -11.87
C PRO A 62 -7.91 -13.34 -12.38
N PRO A 63 -7.25 -13.97 -13.37
CA PRO A 63 -7.63 -15.28 -13.85
C PRO A 63 -8.00 -16.20 -12.69
N GLN A 64 -9.23 -16.69 -12.70
CA GLN A 64 -9.75 -17.52 -11.63
C GLN A 64 -9.00 -18.86 -11.68
N PHE A 65 -8.07 -19.07 -10.74
CA PHE A 65 -7.29 -20.29 -10.66
C PHE A 65 -7.91 -21.21 -9.61
N ASP A 66 -8.25 -22.43 -10.00
CA ASP A 66 -8.74 -23.45 -9.08
C ASP A 66 -7.57 -24.20 -8.43
N PHE A 67 -7.28 -23.90 -7.17
CA PHE A 67 -6.21 -24.55 -6.41
C PHE A 67 -6.66 -25.87 -5.74
N GLY A 68 -7.90 -26.32 -5.95
CA GLY A 68 -8.47 -27.43 -5.19
C GLY A 68 -8.72 -27.11 -3.71
N LEU A 69 -8.42 -25.87 -3.30
CA LEU A 69 -8.90 -25.22 -2.10
C LEU A 69 -10.19 -24.50 -2.50
N SER A 70 -11.25 -24.57 -1.69
CA SER A 70 -12.56 -23.93 -1.92
C SER A 70 -12.45 -22.61 -2.70
N ARG A 71 -12.74 -22.61 -4.02
CA ARG A 71 -12.67 -21.48 -4.97
C ARG A 71 -11.89 -20.26 -4.46
N GLN A 72 -10.58 -20.43 -4.17
CA GLN A 72 -9.80 -19.34 -3.58
C GLN A 72 -9.60 -18.25 -4.64
N GLN A 73 -10.17 -17.06 -4.39
CA GLN A 73 -10.06 -15.93 -5.29
C GLN A 73 -8.86 -15.06 -4.88
N PHE A 74 -8.07 -14.67 -5.87
CA PHE A 74 -6.96 -13.73 -5.70
C PHE A 74 -7.43 -12.31 -6.00
N PRO A 75 -6.77 -11.26 -5.47
CA PRO A 75 -5.76 -11.30 -4.42
C PRO A 75 -6.33 -11.70 -3.05
N LEU A 76 -5.54 -12.38 -2.21
CA LEU A 76 -5.90 -12.71 -0.83
C LEU A 76 -6.03 -11.43 -0.01
N SER A 77 -7.15 -11.29 0.70
CA SER A 77 -7.58 -10.09 1.41
C SER A 77 -7.51 -10.20 2.93
N SER A 78 -7.38 -11.41 3.47
CA SER A 78 -7.18 -11.64 4.91
C SER A 78 -5.95 -12.50 5.21
N GLU A 79 -5.52 -12.47 6.48
CA GLU A 79 -4.45 -13.35 6.97
C GLU A 79 -4.90 -14.82 7.02
N GLU A 80 -6.18 -15.10 7.32
CA GLU A 80 -6.68 -16.48 7.34
C GLU A 80 -6.63 -17.10 5.94
N GLU A 81 -6.99 -16.35 4.89
CA GLU A 81 -6.87 -16.81 3.50
C GLU A 81 -5.44 -17.18 3.14
N LEU A 82 -4.47 -16.40 3.64
CA LEU A 82 -3.06 -16.66 3.43
C LEU A 82 -2.55 -17.87 4.22
N GLN A 83 -3.01 -18.06 5.46
CA GLN A 83 -2.71 -19.25 6.26
C GLN A 83 -3.34 -20.52 5.65
N ASN A 84 -4.55 -20.42 5.09
CA ASN A 84 -5.21 -21.50 4.37
C ASN A 84 -4.43 -21.89 3.12
N LEU A 85 -3.94 -20.91 2.35
CA LEU A 85 -3.04 -21.17 1.22
C LEU A 85 -1.76 -21.87 1.70
N ASP A 86 -1.10 -21.34 2.74
CA ASP A 86 0.16 -21.90 3.25
C ASP A 86 0.01 -23.36 3.72
N THR A 87 -1.12 -23.66 4.37
CA THR A 87 -1.47 -25.02 4.79
C THR A 87 -1.81 -25.91 3.59
N GLY A 88 -2.57 -25.40 2.63
CA GLY A 88 -2.90 -26.12 1.40
C GLY A 88 -1.67 -26.52 0.58
N LEU A 89 -0.62 -25.69 0.57
CA LEU A 89 0.65 -25.99 -0.08
C LEU A 89 1.44 -27.15 0.53
N GLN A 90 0.98 -27.72 1.66
CA GLN A 90 1.50 -29.00 2.16
C GLN A 90 1.10 -30.16 1.25
N GLN A 91 -0.06 -30.06 0.60
CA GLN A 91 -0.52 -31.06 -0.35
C GLN A 91 0.20 -30.89 -1.69
N LYS A 92 0.77 -31.99 -2.19
CA LYS A 92 1.54 -31.99 -3.44
C LYS A 92 0.71 -31.46 -4.61
N GLU A 93 -0.53 -31.91 -4.73
CA GLU A 93 -1.43 -31.49 -5.82
C GLU A 93 -1.71 -29.99 -5.80
N THR A 94 -2.06 -29.43 -4.64
CA THR A 94 -2.28 -27.98 -4.48
C THR A 94 -1.01 -27.19 -4.77
N LYS A 95 0.16 -27.69 -4.33
CA LYS A 95 1.45 -27.09 -4.64
C LYS A 95 1.76 -27.10 -6.14
N ASP A 96 1.52 -28.20 -6.83
CA ASP A 96 1.78 -28.32 -8.27
C ASP A 96 0.88 -27.36 -9.06
N ARG A 97 -0.41 -27.25 -8.68
CA ARG A 97 -1.34 -26.25 -9.24
C ARG A 97 -0.92 -24.81 -8.95
N PHE A 98 -0.44 -24.54 -7.73
CA PHE A 98 0.13 -23.24 -7.35
C PHE A 98 1.32 -22.85 -8.20
N ILE A 99 2.26 -23.78 -8.39
CA ILE A 99 3.43 -23.57 -9.24
C ILE A 99 3.00 -23.29 -10.68
N ALA A 100 2.07 -24.06 -11.24
CA ALA A 100 1.57 -23.83 -12.59
C ALA A 100 0.94 -22.43 -12.77
N MET A 101 0.21 -21.93 -11.77
CA MET A 101 -0.31 -20.56 -11.77
C MET A 101 0.82 -19.53 -11.78
N VAL A 102 1.81 -19.68 -10.89
CA VAL A 102 2.94 -18.74 -10.79
C VAL A 102 3.74 -18.73 -12.09
N THR A 103 4.01 -19.90 -12.68
CA THR A 103 4.69 -20.00 -13.98
C THR A 103 3.90 -19.29 -15.07
N ARG A 104 2.59 -19.50 -15.15
CA ARG A 104 1.74 -18.82 -16.15
C ARG A 104 1.73 -17.31 -15.97
N LEU A 105 1.74 -16.80 -14.72
CA LEU A 105 1.88 -15.36 -14.45
C LEU A 105 3.22 -14.81 -14.96
N MET A 106 4.28 -15.62 -14.88
CA MET A 106 5.61 -15.25 -15.30
C MET A 106 5.82 -15.32 -16.82
N ASP A 107 5.21 -16.28 -17.51
CA ASP A 107 5.34 -16.44 -18.97
C ASP A 107 4.72 -15.26 -19.74
N ASN A 108 3.73 -14.59 -19.15
CA ASN A 108 3.04 -13.47 -19.79
C ASN A 108 3.87 -12.16 -19.82
N ASP A 109 4.88 -12.02 -18.95
CA ASP A 109 5.76 -10.84 -18.93
C ASP A 109 7.19 -11.22 -18.50
N PRO A 110 8.22 -11.08 -19.36
CA PRO A 110 9.62 -11.36 -19.01
C PRO A 110 10.17 -10.46 -17.89
N LYS A 111 9.48 -9.38 -17.52
CA LYS A 111 9.81 -8.52 -16.37
C LYS A 111 9.10 -8.94 -15.09
N THR A 112 8.42 -10.09 -15.07
CA THR A 112 7.70 -10.58 -13.89
C THR A 112 8.66 -10.73 -12.72
N SER A 113 8.61 -9.73 -11.83
CA SER A 113 9.39 -9.70 -10.60
C SER A 113 8.63 -10.39 -9.48
N MET A 114 9.34 -10.79 -8.43
CA MET A 114 8.69 -11.30 -7.22
C MET A 114 7.66 -10.32 -6.65
N ARG A 115 7.87 -9.01 -6.83
CA ARG A 115 6.93 -7.97 -6.41
C ARG A 115 5.62 -8.04 -7.19
N TYR A 116 5.68 -8.30 -8.50
CA TYR A 116 4.50 -8.45 -9.35
C TYR A 116 3.68 -9.66 -8.91
N VAL A 117 4.31 -10.83 -8.76
CA VAL A 117 3.65 -12.07 -8.31
C VAL A 117 3.02 -11.90 -6.93
N LEU A 118 3.73 -11.30 -5.98
CA LEU A 118 3.17 -11.02 -4.65
C LEU A 118 1.98 -10.06 -4.70
N SER A 119 2.03 -9.06 -5.59
CA SER A 119 0.91 -8.14 -5.75
C SER A 119 -0.32 -8.78 -6.38
N TYR A 120 -0.15 -9.87 -7.14
CA TYR A 120 -1.27 -10.68 -7.64
C TYR A 120 -1.79 -11.62 -6.54
N LEU A 121 -0.89 -12.11 -5.69
CA LEU A 121 -1.20 -13.08 -4.64
C LEU A 121 -1.99 -12.48 -3.47
N MET A 122 -1.69 -11.25 -3.06
CA MET A 122 -2.31 -10.67 -1.86
C MET A 122 -2.50 -9.17 -2.01
N THR A 123 -3.48 -8.62 -1.29
CA THR A 123 -3.73 -7.20 -1.31
C THR A 123 -2.58 -6.43 -0.64
N PRO A 124 -2.37 -5.15 -0.99
CA PRO A 124 -1.39 -4.30 -0.33
C PRO A 124 -1.58 -4.23 1.19
N GLU A 125 -2.81 -4.30 1.69
CA GLU A 125 -3.14 -4.29 3.12
C GLU A 125 -2.59 -5.55 3.80
N VAL A 126 -2.84 -6.73 3.24
CA VAL A 126 -2.28 -7.99 3.76
C VAL A 126 -0.76 -7.98 3.67
N ALA A 127 -0.20 -7.58 2.52
CA ALA A 127 1.25 -7.45 2.36
C ALA A 127 1.88 -6.46 3.36
N SER A 128 1.17 -5.37 3.66
CA SER A 128 1.58 -4.38 4.65
C SER A 128 1.54 -4.95 6.06
N ASN A 129 0.56 -5.78 6.42
CA ASN A 129 0.54 -6.45 7.73
C ASN A 129 1.80 -7.28 7.97
N PHE A 130 2.35 -7.93 6.94
CA PHE A 130 3.66 -8.61 7.02
C PHE A 130 4.84 -7.66 7.26
N MET A 131 4.70 -6.38 6.93
CA MET A 131 5.71 -5.34 7.18
C MET A 131 5.44 -4.54 8.48
N LEU A 132 4.18 -4.38 8.90
CA LEU A 132 3.73 -3.44 9.93
C LEU A 132 3.53 -4.10 11.32
N LEU A 133 3.04 -5.34 11.41
CA LEU A 133 2.76 -6.04 12.68
C LEU A 133 4.00 -6.61 13.39
N GLY A 134 5.19 -6.04 13.18
CA GLY A 134 6.37 -6.38 13.99
C GLY A 134 7.15 -7.62 13.53
N ILE A 135 6.95 -8.08 12.29
CA ILE A 135 7.94 -8.88 11.58
C ILE A 135 8.68 -7.96 10.63
N SER A 136 9.54 -7.13 11.21
CA SER A 136 10.41 -6.15 10.52
C SER A 136 11.43 -6.77 9.54
N SER A 137 11.21 -8.01 9.09
CA SER A 137 12.14 -8.68 8.19
C SER A 137 11.44 -9.55 7.15
N LYS A 138 12.01 -9.49 5.95
CA LYS A 138 11.89 -10.46 4.84
C LYS A 138 11.81 -11.93 5.31
N ARG A 139 12.30 -12.25 6.52
CA ARG A 139 12.31 -13.59 7.11
C ARG A 139 10.91 -14.13 7.40
N ALA A 140 9.91 -13.29 7.65
CA ALA A 140 8.57 -13.79 7.96
C ALA A 140 7.86 -14.34 6.72
N LEU A 141 7.88 -13.58 5.63
CA LEU A 141 7.47 -14.09 4.32
C LEU A 141 8.29 -15.32 3.91
N GLN A 142 9.60 -15.34 4.20
CA GLN A 142 10.45 -16.52 3.93
C GLN A 142 10.04 -17.78 4.70
N LYS A 143 9.31 -17.65 5.83
CA LYS A 143 8.76 -18.81 6.54
C LYS A 143 7.53 -19.39 5.86
N CYS A 144 6.82 -18.58 5.08
CA CYS A 144 5.67 -19.04 4.31
C CYS A 144 6.14 -19.89 3.11
N ARG A 145 5.50 -21.04 2.94
CA ARG A 145 5.75 -21.99 1.85
C ARG A 145 5.47 -21.38 0.49
N PHE A 146 4.44 -20.53 0.37
CA PHE A 146 4.13 -19.87 -0.91
C PHE A 146 5.31 -19.00 -1.39
N TYR A 147 5.97 -18.28 -0.47
CA TYR A 147 7.14 -17.45 -0.80
C TYR A 147 8.31 -18.31 -1.27
N GLY A 148 8.54 -19.44 -0.59
CA GLY A 148 9.53 -20.44 -1.01
C GLY A 148 9.24 -21.00 -2.41
N CYS A 149 7.97 -21.28 -2.72
CA CYS A 149 7.54 -21.77 -4.03
C CYS A 149 7.75 -20.73 -5.14
N ILE A 150 7.38 -19.47 -4.91
CA ILE A 150 7.58 -18.36 -5.85
C ILE A 150 9.08 -18.14 -6.08
N ARG A 151 9.88 -18.07 -5.01
CA ARG A 151 11.33 -17.85 -5.09
C ARG A 151 12.02 -18.97 -5.87
N SER A 152 11.63 -20.23 -5.64
CA SER A 152 12.22 -21.38 -6.33
C SER A 152 11.85 -21.40 -7.81
N ASN A 153 10.61 -21.05 -8.16
CA ASN A 153 10.19 -20.95 -9.57
C ASN A 153 10.89 -19.81 -10.30
N LEU A 154 10.98 -18.63 -9.68
CA LEU A 154 11.74 -17.51 -10.24
C LEU A 154 13.17 -17.94 -10.54
N TYR A 155 13.84 -18.58 -9.58
CA TYR A 155 15.20 -19.05 -9.76
C TYR A 155 15.35 -20.07 -10.89
N LEU A 156 14.41 -21.02 -11.01
CA LEU A 156 14.42 -22.01 -12.10
C LEU A 156 14.21 -21.36 -13.46
N LEU A 157 13.24 -20.46 -13.59
CA LEU A 157 12.96 -19.76 -14.85
C LEU A 157 14.13 -18.87 -15.27
N PHE A 158 14.73 -18.12 -14.34
CA PHE A 158 15.93 -17.33 -14.64
C PHE A 158 17.12 -18.20 -15.03
N LYS A 159 17.30 -19.36 -14.39
CA LYS A 159 18.40 -20.28 -14.73
C LYS A 159 18.20 -20.93 -16.11
N LEU A 160 16.96 -21.20 -16.51
CA LEU A 160 16.64 -21.75 -17.83
C LEU A 160 16.71 -20.70 -18.96
N GLN A 161 16.73 -19.40 -18.63
CA GLN A 161 16.87 -18.30 -19.58
C GLN A 161 18.33 -17.88 -19.85
N VAL A 162 19.31 -18.48 -19.18
CA VAL A 162 20.75 -18.25 -19.48
C VAL A 162 21.22 -19.35 -20.44
N PRO A 163 21.66 -19.01 -21.66
CA PRO A 163 22.20 -19.97 -22.62
C PRO A 163 23.53 -20.59 -22.17
#